data_AF-A0A944GJH9-F1
#
_entry.id   AF-A0A944GJH9-F1
#
_cell.length_a   1.000
_cell.length_b   1.000
_cell.length_c   1.000
_cell.angle_alpha   90.00
_cell.angle_beta   90.00
_cell.angle_gamma   90.00
#
_symmetry.space_group_name_H-M   'P 1'
#
loop_
_entity.id
_entity.type
_entity.pdbx_description
1 polymer ?
#
loop_
_entity_poly.entity_id
_entity_poly.type
_entity_poly.pdbx_seq_one_letter_code
_entity_poly.pdbx_strand_id
1 'polypeptide(L)'
;PTPSLREKFDIPADRALIMYHGRLCREKGVDTLIKALAQLDRDTYHLVLVGEGHHKFMAQIKGFVVANQLLKNVSFMGYCPNVQPLVKQCDFGVLPSTKPEALG
;
A
#
# COMPACT_ATOMS: atom_id res chain seq x y z
N PRO A 1 -10.58 -17.50 -9.08
CA PRO A 1 -10.67 -17.34 -7.61
C PRO A 1 -9.88 -16.10 -7.20
N THR A 2 -10.45 -15.24 -6.36
CA THR A 2 -9.77 -14.05 -5.86
C THR A 2 -8.77 -14.47 -4.78
N PRO A 3 -7.48 -14.09 -4.87
CA PRO A 3 -6.53 -14.38 -3.81
C PRO A 3 -6.87 -13.57 -2.55
N SER A 4 -6.78 -14.23 -1.39
CA SER A 4 -6.84 -13.56 -0.09
C SER A 4 -5.56 -12.77 0.15
N LEU A 5 -5.70 -11.46 0.37
CA LEU A 5 -4.55 -10.59 0.68
C LEU A 5 -3.92 -10.97 2.02
N ARG A 6 -4.76 -11.34 3.00
CA ARG A 6 -4.29 -11.72 4.33
C ARG A 6 -3.48 -13.00 4.30
N GLU A 7 -3.93 -14.02 3.56
CA GLU A 7 -3.17 -15.27 3.41
C GLU A 7 -1.87 -15.07 2.61
N LYS A 8 -1.91 -14.28 1.52
CA LYS A 8 -0.76 -14.07 0.65
C LYS A 8 0.42 -13.39 1.36
N PHE A 9 0.13 -12.47 2.28
CA PHE A 9 1.12 -11.64 2.96
C PHE A 9 1.23 -11.95 4.46
N ASP A 10 0.63 -13.05 4.92
CA ASP A 10 0.65 -13.49 6.32
C ASP A 10 0.18 -12.39 7.29
N ILE A 11 -0.94 -11.76 6.97
CA ILE A 11 -1.48 -10.61 7.72
C ILE A 11 -2.40 -11.11 8.84
N PRO A 12 -2.08 -10.82 10.12
CA PRO A 12 -2.92 -11.18 11.26
C PRO A 12 -4.32 -10.56 11.16
N ALA A 13 -5.34 -11.25 11.68
CA ALA A 13 -6.73 -10.82 11.60
C ALA A 13 -7.03 -9.54 12.39
N ASP A 14 -6.26 -9.27 13.44
CA ASP A 14 -6.38 -8.09 14.31
C ASP A 14 -5.80 -6.81 13.69
N ARG A 15 -5.05 -6.92 12.59
CA ARG A 15 -4.49 -5.76 11.89
C ARG A 15 -5.46 -5.20 10.86
N ALA A 16 -5.60 -3.88 10.86
CA ALA A 16 -6.32 -3.15 9.83
C ALA A 16 -5.61 -3.31 8.48
N LEU A 17 -6.33 -3.77 7.46
CA LEU A 17 -5.83 -3.95 6.11
C LEU A 17 -6.08 -2.67 5.30
N ILE A 18 -5.01 -1.93 5.07
CA ILE A 18 -4.99 -0.69 4.28
C ILE A 18 -4.55 -1.04 2.86
N MET A 19 -5.26 -0.51 1.86
CA MET A 19 -4.89 -0.70 0.46
C MET A 19 -4.76 0.64 -0.26
N TYR A 20 -3.69 0.72 -1.06
CA TYR A 20 -3.56 1.70 -2.13
C TYR A 20 -3.52 0.95 -3.46
N HIS A 21 -4.26 1.43 -4.46
CA HIS A 21 -4.14 0.94 -5.82
C HIS A 21 -3.95 2.09 -6.81
N GLY A 22 -3.01 1.93 -7.75
CA GLY A 22 -2.78 2.92 -8.80
C GLY A 22 -1.31 3.00 -9.21
N ARG A 23 -0.97 4.03 -9.97
CA ARG A 23 0.42 4.29 -10.36
C ARG A 23 1.23 4.66 -9.12
N LEU A 24 2.29 3.91 -8.83
CA LEU A 24 3.20 4.21 -7.72
C LEU A 24 4.16 5.33 -8.15
N CYS A 25 3.76 6.57 -7.92
CA CYS A 25 4.59 7.74 -8.18
C CYS A 25 4.39 8.82 -7.12
N ARG A 26 5.30 9.78 -7.10
CA ARG A 26 5.31 10.89 -6.14
C ARG A 26 4.04 11.75 -6.20
N GLU A 27 3.50 11.97 -7.40
CA GLU A 27 2.27 12.77 -7.56
C GLU A 27 1.06 12.13 -6.89
N LYS A 28 1.02 10.79 -6.88
CA LYS A 28 0.01 10.01 -6.17
C LYS A 28 0.23 9.91 -4.67
N GLY A 29 1.26 10.58 -4.13
CA GLY A 29 1.49 10.73 -2.69
C GLY A 29 1.79 9.42 -1.95
N VAL A 30 2.21 8.37 -2.65
CA VAL A 30 2.54 7.08 -2.04
C VAL A 30 3.65 7.21 -0.99
N ASP A 31 4.61 8.13 -1.21
CA ASP A 31 5.64 8.40 -0.20
C ASP A 31 5.07 9.07 1.06
N THR A 32 4.09 9.97 0.91
CA THR A 32 3.38 10.60 2.03
C THR A 32 2.61 9.54 2.83
N LEU A 33 1.92 8.62 2.16
CA LEU A 33 1.21 7.53 2.82
C LEU A 33 2.14 6.67 3.67
N ILE A 34 3.26 6.20 3.10
CA ILE A 34 4.20 5.36 3.85
C ILE A 34 4.81 6.12 5.04
N LYS A 35 5.11 7.42 4.88
CA LYS A 35 5.61 8.27 5.98
C LYS A 35 4.56 8.51 7.06
N ALA A 36 3.29 8.63 6.70
CA ALA A 36 2.20 8.78 7.67
C ALA A 36 2.03 7.50 8.49
N LEU A 37 2.01 6.34 7.82
CA LEU A 37 1.90 5.05 8.49
C LEU A 37 3.10 4.75 9.39
N ALA A 38 4.30 5.20 9.02
CA ALA A 38 5.50 5.05 9.85
C ALA A 38 5.38 5.69 11.26
N GLN A 39 4.42 6.61 11.45
CA GLN A 39 4.17 7.29 12.71
C GLN A 39 3.06 6.62 13.56
N LEU A 40 2.36 5.64 13.01
CA LEU A 40 1.32 4.89 13.72
C LEU A 40 1.91 3.71 14.50
N ASP A 41 1.10 3.14 15.39
CA ASP A 41 1.43 1.88 16.04
C ASP A 41 1.49 0.75 14.99
N ARG A 42 2.68 0.15 14.86
CA ARG A 42 3.00 -0.85 13.84
C ARG A 42 2.24 -2.16 14.05
N ASP A 43 1.70 -2.42 15.23
CA ASP A 43 0.93 -3.64 15.46
C ASP A 43 -0.55 -3.51 15.06
N THR A 44 -0.99 -2.32 14.64
CA THR A 44 -2.41 -2.06 14.33
C THR A 44 -2.77 -2.18 12.85
N TYR A 45 -1.79 -2.21 11.94
CA TYR A 45 -2.06 -2.09 10.51
C TYR A 45 -1.11 -2.88 9.59
N HIS A 46 -1.60 -3.13 8.37
CA HIS A 46 -0.82 -3.61 7.23
C HIS A 46 -1.23 -2.89 5.95
N LEU A 47 -0.27 -2.31 5.23
CA LEU A 47 -0.47 -1.64 3.95
C LEU A 47 -0.13 -2.56 2.78
N VAL A 48 -1.06 -2.73 1.86
CA VAL A 48 -0.83 -3.38 0.56
C VAL A 48 -0.81 -2.31 -0.54
N LEU A 49 0.32 -2.19 -1.23
CA LEU A 49 0.51 -1.34 -2.39
C LEU A 49 0.28 -2.16 -3.67
N VAL A 50 -0.78 -1.83 -4.41
CA VAL A 50 -1.16 -2.48 -5.66
C VAL A 50 -0.90 -1.53 -6.83
N GLY A 51 -0.17 -2.01 -7.82
CA GLY A 51 0.25 -1.23 -8.98
C GLY A 51 1.76 -1.17 -9.15
N GLU A 52 2.17 -0.37 -10.13
CA GLU A 52 3.56 -0.26 -10.55
C GLU A 52 3.98 1.19 -10.70
N GLY A 53 5.29 1.41 -10.62
CA GLY A 53 5.91 2.72 -10.65
C GLY A 53 7.25 2.69 -11.33
N HIS A 54 7.79 3.87 -11.62
CA HIS A 54 9.11 4.00 -12.20
C HIS A 54 10.19 3.39 -11.27
N HIS A 55 11.15 2.65 -11.82
CA HIS A 55 12.14 1.89 -11.05
C HIS A 55 12.85 2.71 -9.95
N LYS A 56 13.23 3.97 -10.25
CA LYS A 56 13.86 4.87 -9.26
C LYS A 56 12.95 5.17 -8.07
N PHE A 57 11.67 5.42 -8.32
CA PHE A 57 10.71 5.70 -7.24
C PHE A 57 10.43 4.44 -6.42
N MET A 58 10.29 3.27 -7.09
CA MET A 58 10.15 1.98 -6.41
C MET A 58 11.35 1.67 -5.51
N ALA A 59 12.57 1.93 -5.97
CA ALA A 59 13.78 1.76 -5.16
C ALA A 59 13.78 2.69 -3.94
N GLN A 60 13.36 3.95 -4.12
CA GLN A 60 13.26 4.93 -3.03
C GLN A 60 12.27 4.49 -1.94
N ILE A 61 11.04 4.12 -2.31
CA ILE A 61 10.02 3.73 -1.32
C ILE A 61 10.36 2.41 -0.64
N LYS A 62 10.95 1.44 -1.36
CA LYS A 62 11.46 0.20 -0.76
C LYS A 62 12.60 0.48 0.22
N GLY A 63 13.54 1.35 -0.14
CA GLY A 63 14.62 1.80 0.75
C GLY A 63 14.09 2.45 2.02
N PHE A 64 13.05 3.29 1.91
CA PHE A 64 12.39 3.89 3.07
C PHE A 64 11.72 2.85 3.97
N VAL A 65 11.01 1.87 3.40
CA VAL A 65 10.38 0.77 4.15
C VAL A 65 11.42 -0.02 4.94
N VAL A 66 12.57 -0.34 4.32
CA VAL A 66 13.67 -1.04 5.01
C VAL A 66 14.26 -0.17 6.12
N ALA A 67 14.61 1.08 5.82
CA ALA A 67 15.25 1.99 6.76
C ALA A 67 14.38 2.27 8.00
N ASN A 68 13.05 2.22 7.86
CA ASN A 68 12.10 2.44 8.95
C ASN A 68 11.54 1.13 9.56
N GLN A 69 12.10 -0.03 9.20
CA GLN A 69 11.70 -1.34 9.72
C GLN A 69 10.22 -1.69 9.46
N LEU A 70 9.67 -1.24 8.34
CA LEU A 70 8.26 -1.42 7.96
C LEU A 70 8.04 -2.66 7.08
N LEU A 71 9.03 -3.55 6.94
CA LEU A 71 8.95 -4.73 6.08
C LEU A 71 7.81 -5.68 6.47
N LYS A 72 7.44 -5.72 7.75
CA LYS A 72 6.30 -6.51 8.25
C LYS A 72 4.94 -5.82 8.09
N ASN A 73 4.95 -4.55 7.68
CA ASN A 73 3.76 -3.69 7.63
C ASN A 73 3.41 -3.25 6.22
N VAL A 74 4.33 -3.38 5.26
CA VAL A 74 4.14 -2.88 3.89
C VAL A 74 4.47 -3.97 2.90
N SER A 75 3.48 -4.36 2.09
CA SER A 75 3.64 -5.34 1.02
C SER A 75 3.41 -4.72 -0.35
N PHE A 76 4.26 -5.08 -1.31
CA PHE A 76 4.15 -4.66 -2.70
C PHE A 76 3.57 -5.81 -3.52
N MET A 77 2.35 -5.64 -4.03
CA MET A 77 1.65 -6.68 -4.79
C MET A 77 2.02 -6.69 -6.28
N GLY A 78 2.45 -5.54 -6.82
CA GLY A 78 2.62 -5.32 -8.25
C GLY A 78 1.29 -5.02 -8.94
N TYR A 79 1.28 -5.02 -10.28
CA TYR A 79 0.10 -4.71 -11.07
C TYR A 79 -1.00 -5.76 -10.91
N CYS A 80 -2.23 -5.31 -10.67
CA CYS A 80 -3.41 -6.14 -10.64
C CYS A 80 -4.47 -5.54 -11.58
N PRO A 81 -4.89 -6.25 -12.64
CA PRO A 81 -5.85 -5.72 -13.60
C PRO A 81 -7.26 -5.58 -13.04
N ASN A 82 -7.62 -6.39 -12.02
CA ASN A 82 -8.93 -6.33 -11.37
C ASN A 82 -8.78 -6.18 -9.86
N VAL A 83 -8.81 -4.94 -9.38
CA VAL A 83 -8.65 -4.62 -7.96
C VAL A 83 -9.95 -4.74 -7.16
N GLN A 84 -11.11 -4.79 -7.80
CA GLN A 84 -12.42 -4.80 -7.12
C GLN A 84 -12.55 -5.90 -6.06
N PRO A 85 -12.11 -7.15 -6.32
CA PRO A 85 -12.19 -8.21 -5.33
C PRO A 85 -11.17 -8.07 -4.18
N LEU A 86 -10.10 -7.29 -4.38
CA LEU A 86 -9.10 -6.98 -3.37
C LEU A 86 -9.59 -5.86 -2.46
N VAL A 87 -10.19 -4.82 -3.04
CA VAL A 87 -10.80 -3.70 -2.31
C VAL A 87 -11.84 -4.20 -1.30
N LYS A 88 -12.65 -5.20 -1.69
CA LYS A 88 -13.65 -5.83 -0.79
C LYS A 88 -13.06 -6.50 0.46
N GLN A 89 -11.76 -6.78 0.50
CA GLN A 89 -11.09 -7.41 1.64
C GLN A 89 -10.49 -6.39 2.60
N CYS A 90 -10.44 -5.11 2.21
CA CYS A 90 -9.70 -4.08 2.91
C CYS A 90 -10.61 -3.29 3.84
N ASP A 91 -10.05 -2.86 4.96
CA ASP A 91 -10.73 -2.03 5.96
C ASP A 91 -10.70 -0.55 5.53
N PHE A 92 -9.62 -0.12 4.86
CA PHE A 92 -9.45 1.25 4.38
C PHE A 92 -8.85 1.31 2.97
N GLY A 93 -9.47 2.11 2.10
CA GLY A 93 -8.87 2.57 0.84
C GLY A 93 -8.29 3.97 1.02
N VAL A 94 -7.04 4.19 0.60
CA VAL A 94 -6.36 5.49 0.78
C VAL A 94 -5.96 6.09 -0.56
N LEU A 95 -6.31 7.36 -0.77
CA LEU A 95 -5.94 8.17 -1.92
C LEU A 95 -5.16 9.42 -1.46
N PRO A 96 -3.82 9.33 -1.36
CA PRO A 96 -3.00 10.37 -0.74
C PRO A 96 -2.46 11.40 -1.75
N SER A 97 -3.10 11.55 -2.91
CA SER A 97 -2.57 12.35 -4.02
C SER A 97 -2.34 13.82 -3.66
N THR A 98 -1.21 14.33 -4.12
CA THR A 98 -0.76 15.72 -3.87
C THR A 98 -1.11 16.66 -5.03
N LYS A 99 -1.68 16.10 -6.10
CA LYS A 99 -2.21 16.80 -7.27
C LYS A 99 -3.69 16.43 -7.44
N PRO A 100 -4.52 17.30 -8.03
CA PRO A 100 -5.93 17.00 -8.28
C PRO A 100 -6.08 15.72 -9.12
N GLU A 101 -6.84 14.76 -8.61
CA GLU A 101 -7.29 13.60 -9.38
C GLU A 101 -8.66 13.94 -9.96
N ALA A 102 -8.82 13.78 -11.27
CA ALA A 102 -10.05 14.17 -11.96
C ALA A 102 -11.29 13.38 -11.51
N LEU A 103 -11.11 12.20 -10.89
CA LEU A 103 -12.21 11.30 -10.55
C LEU A 103 -12.04 10.53 -9.24
N GLY A 104 -11.05 10.90 -8.41
CA GLY A 104 -10.50 9.97 -7.41
C GLY A 104 -9.49 9.04 -8.04
#